data_AF-A0A1M6N2B6-F1
#
_entry.id   AF-A0A1M6N2B6-F1
#
_cell.length_a   1.000
_cell.length_b   1.000
_cell.length_c   1.000
_cell.angle_alpha   90.00
_cell.angle_beta   90.00
_cell.angle_gamma   90.00
#
_symmetry.space_group_name_H-M   'P 1'
#
loop_
_entity.id
_entity.type
_entity.pdbx_description
1 polymer ?
#
loop_
_entity_poly.entity_id
_entity_poly.type
_entity_poly.pdbx_seq_one_letter_code
_entity_poly.pdbx_strand_id
1 'polypeptide(L)'
;MEQGVNRESVQKAIELLRDHGERVSRRNVRRLTGGGMSTVHKLMSELEALDSLRELAPKDGISDALQKMILQEIGEQVKHATKKYQEQMGEGEVRERELLEALSDTESVIQNQATELEAVKAQAEEFKKEAATAQAVSEETIYRFEKTVIELHEERKQQNELIEKLKVDLAKAEQRAERSEESASNAESTIARLHDDVQKLQKTNLEIEKRAAASAQKSSDLREALGKAEKRIKFLEIASSGK
;
A
#
# COMPACT_ATOMS: atom_id res chain seq x y z
N MET A 1 -44.81 72.65 -0.45
CA MET A 1 -44.71 72.14 0.93
C MET A 1 -46.07 72.34 1.58
N GLU A 2 -46.92 71.32 1.56
CA GLU A 2 -48.22 71.35 2.23
C GLU A 2 -48.00 71.35 3.75
N GLN A 3 -48.38 72.44 4.41
CA GLN A 3 -48.40 72.50 5.87
C GLN A 3 -49.50 71.55 6.37
N GLY A 4 -49.12 70.42 6.95
CA GLY A 4 -50.06 69.50 7.57
C GLY A 4 -50.79 70.16 8.73
N VAL A 5 -52.11 69.98 8.81
CA VAL A 5 -52.94 70.47 9.91
C VAL A 5 -52.50 69.83 11.22
N ASN A 6 -52.21 70.66 12.22
CA ASN A 6 -51.79 70.24 13.55
C ASN A 6 -52.91 70.52 14.58
N ARG A 7 -52.74 69.96 15.78
CA ARG A 7 -53.76 70.02 16.84
C ARG A 7 -54.09 71.45 17.26
N GLU A 8 -53.09 72.32 17.35
CA GLU A 8 -53.26 73.72 17.73
C GLU A 8 -54.05 74.53 16.69
N SER A 9 -53.86 74.27 15.39
CA SER A 9 -54.62 74.98 14.35
C SER A 9 -56.08 74.54 14.32
N VAL A 10 -56.37 73.26 14.58
CA VAL A 10 -57.73 72.74 14.79
C VAL A 10 -58.38 73.35 16.02
N GLN A 11 -57.65 73.43 17.14
CA GLN A 11 -58.15 74.04 18.37
C GLN A 11 -58.48 75.53 18.20
N LYS A 12 -57.57 76.31 17.61
CA LYS A 12 -57.81 77.73 17.31
C LYS A 12 -58.98 77.93 16.34
N ALA A 13 -59.15 77.05 15.36
CA ALA A 13 -60.29 77.09 14.45
C ALA A 13 -61.62 76.76 15.14
N ILE A 14 -61.63 75.85 16.12
CA ILE A 14 -62.82 75.56 16.96
C ILE A 14 -63.16 76.78 17.82
N GLU A 15 -62.15 77.38 18.47
CA GLU A 15 -62.31 78.58 19.31
C GLU A 15 -62.84 79.76 18.47
N LEU A 16 -62.25 80.04 17.31
CA LEU A 16 -62.73 81.06 16.37
C LEU A 16 -64.18 80.84 15.92
N LEU A 17 -64.58 79.60 15.63
CA LEU A 17 -65.97 79.29 15.28
C LEU A 17 -66.92 79.55 16.46
N ARG A 18 -66.52 79.20 17.69
CA ARG A 18 -67.31 79.46 18.91
C ARG A 18 -67.44 80.96 19.16
N ASP A 19 -66.35 81.72 19.05
CA ASP A 19 -66.32 83.17 19.29
C ASP A 19 -67.15 83.94 18.26
N HIS A 20 -67.19 83.47 17.01
CA HIS A 20 -68.01 84.04 15.94
C HIS A 20 -69.48 83.57 15.97
N GLY A 21 -69.87 82.74 16.95
CA GLY A 21 -71.21 82.17 17.06
C GLY A 21 -71.57 81.17 15.95
N GLU A 22 -70.57 80.69 15.19
CA GLU A 22 -70.76 79.71 14.13
C GLU A 22 -70.77 78.28 14.70
N ARG A 23 -71.54 77.39 14.06
CA ARG A 23 -71.57 75.98 14.47
C ARG A 23 -70.20 75.33 14.28
N VAL A 24 -69.61 74.86 15.37
CA VAL A 24 -68.41 74.01 15.33
C VAL A 24 -68.79 72.68 14.67
N SER A 25 -68.45 72.55 13.39
CA SER A 25 -68.63 71.32 12.64
C SER A 25 -67.34 70.95 11.95
N ARG A 26 -67.12 69.64 11.77
CA ARG A 26 -66.00 69.05 11.03
C ARG A 26 -65.72 69.79 9.71
N ARG A 27 -66.77 70.14 8.97
CA ARG A 27 -66.68 70.85 7.69
C ARG A 27 -66.20 72.30 7.85
N ASN A 28 -66.64 72.99 8.90
CA ASN A 28 -66.26 74.38 9.16
C ASN A 28 -64.83 74.48 9.69
N VAL A 29 -64.46 73.57 10.60
CA VAL A 29 -63.08 73.47 11.13
C VAL A 29 -62.11 73.12 10.01
N ARG A 30 -62.49 72.21 9.11
CA ARG A 30 -61.74 71.94 7.88
C ARG A 30 -61.62 73.18 6.98
N ARG A 31 -62.70 73.95 6.78
CA ARG A 31 -62.68 75.18 5.97
C ARG A 31 -61.64 76.18 6.47
N LEU A 32 -61.50 76.30 7.80
CA LEU A 32 -60.56 77.22 8.44
C LEU A 32 -59.12 76.69 8.48
N THR A 33 -58.95 75.38 8.62
CA THR A 33 -57.62 74.75 8.76
C THR A 33 -57.01 74.27 7.44
N GLY A 34 -57.81 74.09 6.39
CA GLY A 34 -57.37 73.56 5.09
C GLY A 34 -57.07 72.05 5.07
N GLY A 35 -57.30 71.33 6.17
CA GLY A 35 -56.85 69.94 6.33
C GLY A 35 -57.69 68.87 5.63
N GLY A 36 -57.13 67.66 5.57
CA GLY A 36 -57.87 66.45 5.22
C GLY A 36 -58.98 66.16 6.23
N MET A 37 -60.14 65.71 5.77
CA MET A 37 -61.33 65.57 6.62
C MET A 37 -61.16 64.46 7.68
N SER A 38 -60.38 63.42 7.38
CA SER A 38 -59.99 62.37 8.33
C SER A 38 -59.09 62.92 9.45
N THR A 39 -58.08 63.72 9.10
CA THR A 39 -57.13 64.31 10.05
C THR A 39 -57.82 65.31 10.97
N VAL A 40 -58.66 66.20 10.42
CA VAL A 40 -59.43 67.16 11.22
C VAL A 40 -60.41 66.44 12.15
N HIS A 41 -61.09 65.38 11.69
CA HIS A 41 -61.97 64.61 12.56
C HIS A 41 -61.21 63.96 13.71
N LYS A 42 -60.06 63.33 13.43
CA LYS A 42 -59.23 62.68 14.46
C LYS A 42 -58.78 63.69 15.52
N LEU A 43 -58.26 64.84 15.09
CA LEU A 43 -57.82 65.90 16.00
C LEU A 43 -58.97 66.53 16.79
N MET A 44 -60.14 66.72 16.17
CA MET A 44 -61.34 67.19 16.88
C MET A 44 -61.78 66.20 17.96
N SER A 45 -61.82 64.89 17.66
CA SER A 45 -62.19 63.88 18.65
C SER A 45 -61.14 63.72 19.76
N GLU A 46 -59.85 63.86 19.45
CA GLU A 46 -58.79 63.91 20.47
C GLU A 46 -58.94 65.12 21.39
N LEU A 47 -59.31 66.29 20.86
CA LEU A 47 -59.59 67.49 21.64
C LEU A 47 -60.85 67.34 22.51
N GLU A 48 -61.94 66.78 21.96
CA GLU A 48 -63.17 66.48 22.72
C GLU A 48 -62.92 65.48 23.86
N ALA A 49 -62.09 64.46 23.62
CA ALA A 49 -61.69 63.50 24.65
C ALA A 49 -60.85 64.15 25.76
N LEU A 50 -59.99 65.11 25.41
CA LEU A 50 -59.17 65.83 26.37
C LEU A 50 -59.97 66.88 27.15
N ASP A 51 -60.93 67.55 26.51
CA ASP A 51 -61.90 68.41 27.20
C ASP A 51 -62.75 67.59 28.18
N SER A 52 -63.18 66.38 27.79
CA SER A 52 -63.92 65.46 28.67
C SER A 52 -63.07 65.00 29.86
N LEU A 53 -61.78 64.72 29.66
CA LEU A 53 -60.84 64.41 30.74
C LEU A 53 -60.59 65.60 31.67
N ARG A 54 -60.60 66.83 31.14
CA ARG A 54 -60.45 68.07 31.91
C ARG A 54 -61.71 68.38 32.74
N GLU A 55 -62.90 68.03 32.24
CA GLU A 55 -64.15 68.11 33.00
C GLU A 55 -64.24 67.06 34.12
N LEU A 56 -63.56 65.91 33.96
CA LEU A 56 -63.43 64.88 34.99
C LEU A 56 -62.35 65.21 36.04
N ALA A 57 -61.54 66.25 35.84
CA ALA A 57 -60.57 66.69 36.83
C ALA A 57 -61.29 67.43 37.99
N PRO A 58 -61.09 67.03 39.26
CA PRO A 58 -61.75 67.69 40.39
C PRO A 58 -61.36 69.17 40.49
N LYS A 59 -62.38 70.04 40.59
CA LYS A 59 -62.23 71.51 40.57
C LYS A 59 -61.50 72.09 41.80
N ASP A 60 -61.39 71.31 42.88
CA ASP A 60 -60.77 71.73 44.17
C ASP A 60 -59.33 71.20 44.36
N GLY A 61 -58.73 70.64 43.30
CA GLY A 61 -57.45 69.94 43.41
C GLY A 61 -57.60 68.53 43.98
N ILE A 62 -56.53 67.74 43.88
CA ILE A 62 -56.47 66.41 44.48
C ILE A 62 -56.34 66.58 45.99
N SER A 63 -57.17 65.92 46.80
CA SER A 63 -57.05 66.03 48.26
C SER A 63 -55.69 65.51 48.73
N ASP A 64 -55.09 66.15 49.74
CA ASP A 64 -53.81 65.71 50.33
C ASP A 64 -53.82 64.24 50.75
N ALA A 65 -54.98 63.71 51.14
CA ALA A 65 -55.15 62.30 51.49
C ALA A 65 -55.01 61.39 50.26
N LEU A 66 -55.64 61.76 49.13
CA LEU A 66 -55.53 61.02 47.88
C LEU A 66 -54.11 61.12 47.31
N GLN A 67 -53.47 62.29 47.40
CA GLN A 67 -52.10 62.49 46.95
C GLN A 67 -51.10 61.67 47.78
N LYS A 68 -51.27 61.60 49.11
CA LYS A 68 -50.48 60.72 49.98
C LYS A 68 -50.68 59.24 49.67
N MET A 69 -51.93 58.81 49.44
CA MET A 69 -52.22 57.43 49.04
C MET A 69 -51.56 57.07 47.71
N ILE A 70 -51.64 57.94 46.70
CA ILE A 70 -51.00 57.73 45.39
C ILE A 70 -49.48 57.67 45.54
N LEU A 71 -48.88 58.59 46.31
CA LEU A 71 -47.43 58.58 46.55
C LEU A 71 -46.98 57.31 47.30
N GLN A 72 -47.78 56.83 48.25
CA GLN A 72 -47.50 55.61 48.99
C GLN A 72 -47.58 54.38 48.06
N GLU A 73 -48.64 54.27 47.26
CA GLU A 73 -48.80 53.20 46.26
C GLU A 73 -47.67 53.21 45.23
N ILE A 74 -47.30 54.40 44.71
CA ILE A 74 -46.14 54.55 43.81
C ILE A 74 -44.85 54.10 44.51
N GLY A 75 -44.63 54.49 45.78
CA GLY A 75 -43.46 54.09 46.54
C GLY A 75 -43.38 52.58 46.76
N GLU A 76 -44.51 51.93 47.01
CA GLU A 76 -44.60 50.46 47.14
C GLU A 76 -44.37 49.75 45.80
N GLN A 77 -44.96 50.25 44.71
CA GLN A 77 -44.72 49.73 43.37
C GLN A 77 -43.27 49.89 42.92
N VAL A 78 -42.64 51.03 43.20
CA VAL A 78 -41.21 51.28 42.91
C VAL A 78 -40.32 50.34 43.72
N LYS A 79 -40.61 50.13 45.01
CA LYS A 79 -39.87 49.15 45.83
C LYS A 79 -40.01 47.73 45.30
N HIS A 80 -41.22 47.32 44.93
CA HIS A 80 -41.48 46.00 44.36
C HIS A 80 -40.76 45.82 43.01
N ALA A 81 -40.83 46.82 42.13
CA ALA A 81 -40.12 46.82 40.85
C ALA A 81 -38.60 46.76 41.05
N THR A 82 -38.05 47.56 41.98
CA THR A 82 -36.61 47.57 42.29
C THR A 82 -36.14 46.22 42.80
N LYS A 83 -36.90 45.60 43.73
CA LYS A 83 -36.58 44.27 44.25
C LYS A 83 -36.60 43.21 43.14
N LYS A 84 -37.64 43.23 42.29
CA LYS A 84 -37.74 42.32 41.13
C LYS A 84 -36.56 42.50 40.16
N TYR A 85 -36.16 43.73 39.87
CA TYR A 85 -35.00 44.00 39.02
C TYR A 85 -33.68 43.54 39.66
N GLN A 86 -33.51 43.71 40.98
CA GLN A 86 -32.34 43.20 41.70
C GLN A 86 -32.26 41.68 41.67
N GLU A 87 -33.39 40.99 41.85
CA GLU A 87 -33.46 39.52 41.73
C GLU A 87 -33.10 39.07 40.31
N GLN A 88 -33.66 39.72 39.28
CA GLN A 88 -33.36 39.41 37.88
C GLN A 88 -31.90 39.69 37.50
N MET A 89 -31.32 40.78 38.01
CA MET A 89 -29.89 41.09 37.85
C MET A 89 -29.03 40.01 38.50
N GLY A 90 -29.34 39.61 39.74
CA GLY A 90 -28.60 38.55 40.44
C GLY A 90 -28.67 37.20 39.71
N GLU A 91 -29.85 36.82 39.22
CA GLU A 91 -29.99 35.62 38.37
C GLU A 91 -29.18 35.73 37.06
N GLY A 92 -29.14 36.92 36.47
CA GLY A 92 -28.34 37.22 35.29
C GLY A 92 -26.84 37.04 35.54
N GLU A 93 -26.32 37.60 36.62
CA GLU A 93 -24.90 37.49 37.01
C GLU A 93 -24.47 36.04 37.32
N VAL A 94 -25.37 35.23 37.88
CA VAL A 94 -25.11 33.81 38.12
C VAL A 94 -25.01 33.06 36.79
N ARG A 95 -25.97 33.27 35.88
CA ARG A 95 -25.94 32.65 34.54
C ARG A 95 -24.73 33.09 33.73
N GLU A 96 -24.35 34.36 33.80
CA GLU A 96 -23.16 34.87 33.13
C GLU A 96 -21.89 34.16 33.62
N ARG A 97 -21.75 33.96 34.94
CA ARG A 97 -20.64 33.19 35.52
C ARG A 97 -20.62 31.74 35.04
N GLU A 98 -21.76 31.06 35.05
CA GLU A 98 -21.87 29.68 34.57
C GLU A 98 -21.46 29.56 33.09
N LEU A 99 -21.85 30.53 32.26
CA LEU A 99 -21.48 30.56 30.84
C LEU A 99 -19.98 30.81 30.63
N LEU A 100 -19.38 31.68 31.44
CA LEU A 100 -17.93 31.95 31.37
C LEU A 100 -17.11 30.74 31.84
N GLU A 101 -17.55 30.02 32.87
CA GLU A 101 -16.92 28.79 33.33
C GLU A 101 -17.01 27.70 32.24
N ALA A 102 -18.21 27.49 31.68
CA ALA A 102 -18.38 26.56 30.57
C ALA A 102 -17.52 26.94 29.35
N LEU A 103 -17.40 28.23 29.03
CA LEU A 103 -16.56 28.69 27.93
C LEU A 103 -15.08 28.34 28.21
N SER A 104 -14.58 28.64 29.42
CA SER A 104 -13.21 28.31 29.84
C SER A 104 -12.93 26.81 29.73
N ASP A 105 -13.87 25.96 30.16
CA ASP A 105 -13.75 24.51 30.04
C ASP A 105 -13.67 24.08 28.58
N THR A 106 -14.51 24.66 27.70
CA THR A 106 -14.46 24.34 26.27
C THR A 106 -13.17 24.79 25.62
N GLU A 107 -12.62 25.96 26.00
CA GLU A 107 -11.33 26.45 25.50
C GLU A 107 -10.18 25.52 25.90
N SER A 108 -10.19 25.03 27.14
CA SER A 108 -9.23 24.03 27.62
C SER A 108 -9.31 22.73 26.84
N VAL A 109 -10.53 22.22 26.59
CA VAL A 109 -10.74 21.00 25.77
C VAL A 109 -10.23 21.22 24.35
N ILE A 110 -10.51 22.38 23.73
CA ILE A 110 -10.04 22.70 22.38
C ILE A 110 -8.52 22.74 22.33
N GLN A 111 -7.86 23.35 23.32
CA GLN A 111 -6.39 23.39 23.39
C GLN A 111 -5.81 21.98 23.51
N ASN A 112 -6.36 21.14 24.39
CA ASN A 112 -5.90 19.76 24.54
C ASN A 112 -6.07 18.97 23.24
N GLN A 113 -7.24 19.05 22.60
CA GLN A 113 -7.48 18.38 21.31
C GLN A 113 -6.57 18.89 20.20
N ALA A 114 -6.23 20.18 20.17
CA ALA A 114 -5.28 20.72 19.20
C ALA A 114 -3.88 20.11 19.40
N THR A 115 -3.41 19.99 20.65
CA THR A 115 -2.11 19.36 20.95
C THR A 115 -2.08 17.88 20.60
N GLU A 116 -3.15 17.13 20.89
CA GLU A 116 -3.27 15.72 20.52
C GLU A 116 -3.27 15.54 19.00
N LEU A 117 -3.96 16.41 18.27
CA LEU A 117 -4.01 16.38 16.82
C LEU A 117 -2.64 16.66 16.19
N GLU A 118 -1.86 17.58 16.75
CA GLU A 118 -0.48 17.81 16.32
C GLU A 118 0.42 16.60 16.58
N ALA A 119 0.29 15.96 17.75
CA ALA A 119 1.04 14.74 18.06
C ALA A 119 0.70 13.58 17.11
N VAL A 120 -0.58 13.36 16.83
CA VAL A 120 -1.04 12.32 15.89
C VAL A 120 -0.54 12.61 14.47
N LYS A 121 -0.56 13.88 14.03
CA LYS A 121 0.00 14.27 12.73
C LYS A 121 1.50 14.00 12.63
N ALA A 122 2.26 14.34 13.68
CA ALA A 122 3.69 14.07 13.72
C ALA A 122 3.99 12.57 13.63
N GLN A 123 3.26 11.76 14.39
CA GLN A 123 3.40 10.30 14.35
C GLN A 123 3.01 9.71 12.98
N ALA A 124 1.95 10.22 12.35
CA ALA A 124 1.55 9.79 11.02
C ALA A 124 2.63 10.09 9.95
N GLU A 125 3.30 11.24 10.04
CA GLU A 125 4.42 11.57 9.15
C GLU A 125 5.65 10.69 9.40
N GLU A 126 5.92 10.32 10.66
CA GLU A 126 6.97 9.37 11.00
C GLU A 126 6.69 7.98 10.40
N PHE A 127 5.49 7.44 10.59
CA PHE A 127 5.09 6.17 9.99
C PHE A 127 5.14 6.18 8.46
N LYS A 128 4.81 7.30 7.81
CA LYS A 128 4.97 7.43 6.35
C LYS A 128 6.44 7.34 5.93
N LYS A 129 7.34 7.99 6.67
CA LYS A 129 8.78 7.92 6.38
C LYS A 129 9.32 6.51 6.57
N GLU A 130 8.96 5.86 7.67
CA GLU A 130 9.34 4.47 7.94
C GLU A 130 8.85 3.52 6.86
N ALA A 131 7.57 3.64 6.47
CA ALA A 131 6.98 2.84 5.39
C ALA A 131 7.70 3.05 4.06
N ALA A 132 8.03 4.30 3.70
CA ALA A 132 8.78 4.60 2.47
C ALA A 132 10.20 3.99 2.50
N THR A 133 10.90 4.07 3.64
CA THR A 133 12.22 3.42 3.77
C THR A 133 12.14 1.90 3.71
N ALA A 134 11.15 1.28 4.36
CA ALA A 134 10.96 -0.16 4.31
C ALA A 134 10.61 -0.62 2.88
N GLN A 135 9.78 0.14 2.16
CA GLN A 135 9.45 -0.12 0.77
C GLN A 135 10.69 -0.07 -0.12
N ALA A 136 11.53 0.98 0.01
CA ALA A 136 12.76 1.10 -0.78
C ALA A 136 13.74 -0.06 -0.55
N VAL A 137 13.92 -0.49 0.71
CA VAL A 137 14.76 -1.63 1.06
C VAL A 137 14.20 -2.94 0.47
N SER A 138 12.87 -3.11 0.52
CA SER A 138 12.20 -4.27 -0.06
C SER A 138 12.38 -4.32 -1.58
N GLU A 139 12.16 -3.20 -2.27
CA GLU A 139 12.33 -3.08 -3.73
C GLU A 139 13.76 -3.39 -4.16
N GLU A 140 14.77 -2.87 -3.45
CA GLU A 140 16.17 -3.18 -3.72
C GLU A 140 16.49 -4.67 -3.50
N THR A 141 15.93 -5.26 -2.45
CA THR A 141 16.13 -6.68 -2.12
C THR A 141 15.50 -7.58 -3.20
N ILE A 142 14.28 -7.26 -3.64
CA ILE A 142 13.59 -7.96 -4.73
C ILE A 142 14.44 -7.89 -6.01
N TYR A 143 14.92 -6.69 -6.38
CA TYR A 143 15.77 -6.51 -7.55
C TYR A 143 17.04 -7.38 -7.51
N ARG A 144 17.72 -7.43 -6.34
CA ARG A 144 18.90 -8.30 -6.15
C ARG A 144 18.56 -9.78 -6.31
N PHE A 145 17.43 -10.23 -5.78
CA PHE A 145 16.97 -11.61 -5.93
C PHE A 145 16.62 -11.94 -7.38
N GLU A 146 15.92 -11.06 -8.09
CA GLU A 146 15.61 -11.24 -9.51
C GLU A 146 16.89 -11.41 -10.34
N LYS A 147 17.89 -10.56 -10.10
CA LYS A 147 19.19 -10.67 -10.76
C LYS A 147 19.87 -12.02 -10.48
N THR A 148 19.88 -12.44 -9.22
CA THR A 148 20.49 -13.72 -8.80
C THR A 148 19.77 -14.91 -9.45
N VAL A 149 18.44 -14.86 -9.56
CA VAL A 149 17.65 -15.92 -10.20
C VAL A 149 17.99 -16.02 -11.69
N ILE A 150 18.17 -14.90 -12.38
CA ILE A 150 18.59 -14.88 -13.79
C ILE A 150 19.97 -15.51 -13.94
N GLU A 151 20.95 -15.08 -13.12
CA GLU A 151 22.31 -15.63 -13.12
C GLU A 151 22.32 -17.16 -12.90
N LEU A 152 21.58 -17.65 -11.90
CA LEU A 152 21.45 -19.08 -11.63
C LEU A 152 20.76 -19.84 -12.78
N HIS A 153 19.82 -19.22 -13.47
CA HIS A 153 19.17 -19.83 -14.63
C HIS A 153 20.15 -19.98 -15.80
N GLU A 154 20.98 -18.97 -16.04
CA GLU A 154 22.05 -19.02 -17.05
C GLU A 154 23.11 -20.07 -16.71
N GLU A 155 23.57 -20.13 -15.46
CA GLU A 155 24.51 -21.16 -14.99
C GLU A 155 23.93 -22.57 -15.18
N ARG A 156 22.67 -22.78 -14.80
CA ARG A 156 21.98 -24.07 -15.00
C ARG A 156 21.91 -24.46 -16.47
N LYS A 157 21.67 -23.49 -17.37
CA LYS A 157 21.66 -23.73 -18.81
C LYS A 157 23.05 -24.19 -19.29
N GLN A 158 24.12 -23.50 -18.88
CA GLN A 158 25.49 -23.88 -19.23
C GLN A 158 25.86 -25.27 -18.70
N GLN A 159 25.46 -25.59 -17.46
CA GLN A 159 25.68 -26.92 -16.87
C GLN A 159 24.94 -28.01 -17.64
N ASN A 160 23.70 -27.78 -18.07
CA ASN A 160 22.95 -28.73 -18.89
C ASN A 160 23.63 -28.97 -20.25
N GLU A 161 24.11 -27.91 -20.91
CA GLU A 161 24.86 -28.04 -22.17
C GLU A 161 26.16 -28.84 -21.98
N LEU A 162 26.84 -28.67 -20.85
CA LEU A 162 28.03 -29.45 -20.51
C LEU A 162 27.69 -30.92 -20.24
N ILE A 163 26.61 -31.20 -19.51
CA ILE A 163 26.13 -32.56 -19.23
C ILE A 163 25.81 -33.30 -20.53
N GLU A 164 25.14 -32.66 -21.49
CA GLU A 164 24.82 -33.29 -22.77
C GLU A 164 26.08 -33.60 -23.59
N LYS A 165 27.08 -32.70 -23.59
CA LYS A 165 28.40 -32.99 -24.20
C LYS A 165 29.09 -34.19 -23.55
N LEU A 166 29.12 -34.23 -22.21
CA LEU A 166 29.74 -35.32 -21.47
C LEU A 166 29.03 -36.67 -21.70
N LYS A 167 27.70 -36.69 -21.83
CA LYS A 167 26.96 -37.91 -22.20
C LYS A 167 27.38 -38.44 -23.57
N VAL A 168 27.51 -37.55 -24.57
CA VAL A 168 27.95 -37.93 -25.91
C VAL A 168 29.38 -38.47 -25.90
N ASP A 169 30.28 -37.82 -25.15
CA ASP A 169 31.68 -38.25 -25.07
C ASP A 169 31.82 -39.57 -24.30
N LEU A 170 31.02 -39.78 -23.24
CA LEU A 170 30.94 -41.05 -22.52
C LEU A 170 30.50 -42.19 -23.45
N ALA A 171 29.42 -42.00 -24.22
CA ALA A 171 28.94 -43.01 -25.16
C ALA A 171 29.99 -43.36 -26.24
N LYS A 172 30.77 -42.37 -26.71
CA LYS A 172 31.90 -42.62 -27.63
C LYS A 172 33.03 -43.39 -26.96
N ALA A 173 33.33 -43.10 -25.69
CA ALA A 173 34.36 -43.79 -24.95
C ALA A 173 33.96 -45.26 -24.70
N GLU A 174 32.71 -45.51 -24.32
CA GLU A 174 32.14 -46.85 -24.17
C GLU A 174 32.21 -47.65 -25.48
N GLN A 175 31.80 -47.06 -26.61
CA GLN A 175 31.90 -47.70 -27.91
C GLN A 175 33.36 -48.04 -28.31
N ARG A 176 34.32 -47.17 -27.96
CA ARG A 176 35.75 -47.43 -28.22
C ARG A 176 36.28 -48.57 -27.34
N ALA A 177 35.85 -48.62 -26.07
CA ALA A 177 36.22 -49.68 -25.15
C ALA A 177 35.70 -51.04 -25.67
N GLU A 178 34.42 -51.12 -26.07
CA GLU A 178 33.81 -52.34 -26.62
C GLU A 178 34.56 -52.85 -27.86
N ARG A 179 34.88 -51.96 -28.81
CA ARG A 179 35.68 -52.32 -29.99
C ARG A 179 37.09 -52.81 -29.63
N SER A 180 37.70 -52.21 -28.61
CA SER A 180 39.01 -52.62 -28.13
C SER A 180 38.97 -53.99 -27.48
N GLU A 181 37.93 -54.29 -26.70
CA GLU A 181 37.69 -55.61 -26.10
C GLU A 181 37.45 -56.68 -27.18
N GLU A 182 36.64 -56.38 -28.20
CA GLU A 182 36.43 -57.27 -29.34
C GLU A 182 37.75 -57.55 -30.09
N SER A 183 38.54 -56.50 -30.35
CA SER A 183 39.85 -56.65 -30.99
C SER A 183 40.82 -57.47 -30.13
N ALA A 184 40.81 -57.28 -28.81
CA ALA A 184 41.65 -58.06 -27.90
C ALA A 184 41.25 -59.54 -27.90
N SER A 185 39.95 -59.84 -27.82
CA SER A 185 39.42 -61.21 -27.90
C SER A 185 39.79 -61.90 -29.23
N ASN A 186 39.69 -61.17 -30.35
CA ASN A 186 40.12 -61.67 -31.66
C ASN A 186 41.64 -61.93 -31.73
N ALA A 187 42.46 -61.06 -31.12
CA ALA A 187 43.89 -61.27 -31.03
C ALA A 187 44.24 -62.49 -30.17
N GLU A 188 43.58 -62.66 -29.02
CA GLU A 188 43.75 -63.82 -28.12
C GLU A 188 43.42 -65.14 -28.83
N SER A 189 42.30 -65.20 -29.56
CA SER A 189 41.94 -66.41 -30.33
C SER A 189 42.96 -66.71 -31.44
N THR A 190 43.51 -65.67 -32.08
CA THR A 190 44.57 -65.82 -33.09
C THR A 190 45.86 -66.33 -32.47
N ILE A 191 46.27 -65.79 -31.32
CA ILE A 191 47.43 -66.26 -30.56
C ILE A 191 47.26 -67.72 -30.16
N ALA A 192 46.09 -68.11 -29.66
CA ALA A 192 45.79 -69.49 -29.29
C ALA A 192 45.93 -70.44 -30.50
N ARG A 193 45.40 -70.05 -31.67
CA ARG A 193 45.55 -70.83 -32.91
C ARG A 193 47.01 -70.95 -33.35
N LEU A 194 47.75 -69.84 -33.38
CA LEU A 194 49.17 -69.84 -33.76
C LEU A 194 50.00 -70.69 -32.79
N HIS A 195 49.69 -70.66 -31.50
CA HIS A 195 50.34 -71.50 -30.51
C HIS A 195 50.12 -73.00 -30.80
N ASP A 196 48.89 -73.41 -31.12
CA ASP A 196 48.59 -74.80 -31.53
C ASP A 196 49.31 -75.20 -32.82
N ASP A 197 49.36 -74.31 -33.82
CA ASP A 197 50.09 -74.53 -35.07
C ASP A 197 51.61 -74.70 -34.83
N VAL A 198 52.20 -73.86 -33.97
CA VAL A 198 53.61 -73.98 -33.57
C VAL A 198 53.87 -75.31 -32.87
N GLN A 199 52.99 -75.76 -31.97
CA GLN A 199 53.13 -77.06 -31.32
C GLN A 199 53.06 -78.22 -32.32
N LYS A 200 52.15 -78.14 -33.30
CA LYS A 200 52.06 -79.14 -34.39
C LYS A 200 53.34 -79.17 -35.22
N LEU A 201 53.84 -78.01 -35.64
CA LEU A 201 55.09 -77.89 -36.41
C LEU A 201 56.32 -78.40 -35.62
N GLN A 202 56.38 -78.16 -34.32
CA GLN A 202 57.43 -78.72 -33.46
C GLN A 202 57.38 -80.25 -33.43
N LYS A 203 56.18 -80.85 -33.31
CA LYS A 203 56.02 -82.31 -33.36
C LYS A 203 56.42 -82.89 -34.71
N THR A 204 55.99 -82.28 -35.82
CA THR A 204 56.36 -82.76 -37.17
C THR A 204 57.85 -82.63 -37.43
N ASN A 205 58.50 -81.53 -37.00
CA ASN A 205 59.96 -81.38 -37.10
C ASN A 205 60.70 -82.47 -36.32
N LEU A 206 60.28 -82.77 -35.08
CA LEU A 206 60.88 -83.88 -34.31
C LEU A 206 60.73 -85.23 -35.01
N GLU A 207 59.61 -85.50 -35.68
CA GLU A 207 59.43 -86.72 -36.48
C GLU A 207 60.34 -86.75 -37.71
N ILE A 208 60.49 -85.62 -38.41
CA ILE A 208 61.40 -85.48 -39.55
C ILE A 208 62.84 -85.70 -39.09
N GLU A 209 63.27 -85.09 -37.98
CA GLU A 209 64.59 -85.27 -37.40
C GLU A 209 64.85 -86.74 -37.04
N LYS A 210 63.88 -87.43 -36.41
CA LYS A 210 63.98 -88.88 -36.14
C LYS A 210 64.15 -89.69 -37.42
N ARG A 211 63.38 -89.37 -38.48
CA ARG A 211 63.51 -90.04 -39.79
C ARG A 211 64.85 -89.76 -40.45
N ALA A 212 65.34 -88.52 -40.38
CA ALA A 212 66.63 -88.12 -40.90
C ALA A 212 67.78 -88.83 -40.17
N ALA A 213 67.73 -88.91 -38.83
CA ALA A 213 68.67 -89.66 -38.02
C ALA A 213 68.65 -91.17 -38.36
N ALA A 214 67.48 -91.77 -38.51
CA ALA A 214 67.35 -93.17 -38.94
C ALA A 214 67.90 -93.41 -40.36
N SER A 215 67.69 -92.47 -41.29
CA SER A 215 68.25 -92.52 -42.64
C SER A 215 69.77 -92.36 -42.65
N ALA A 216 70.30 -91.46 -41.81
CA ALA A 216 71.73 -91.27 -41.61
C ALA A 216 72.39 -92.53 -41.03
N GLN A 217 71.76 -93.16 -40.03
CA GLN A 217 72.22 -94.45 -39.48
C GLN A 217 72.24 -95.54 -40.55
N LYS A 218 71.14 -95.73 -41.30
CA LYS A 218 71.09 -96.69 -42.41
C LYS A 218 72.18 -96.43 -43.46
N SER A 219 72.42 -95.16 -43.78
CA SER A 219 73.48 -94.77 -44.72
C SER A 219 74.86 -95.12 -44.18
N SER A 220 75.08 -94.94 -42.87
CA SER A 220 76.31 -95.37 -42.18
C SER A 220 76.47 -96.90 -42.22
N ASP A 221 75.43 -97.65 -41.87
CA ASP A 221 75.44 -99.12 -41.88
C ASP A 221 75.71 -99.66 -43.29
N LEU A 222 75.10 -99.05 -44.32
CA LEU A 222 75.35 -99.38 -45.73
C LEU A 222 76.78 -99.05 -46.16
N ARG A 223 77.35 -97.91 -45.74
CA ARG A 223 78.76 -97.58 -45.99
C ARG A 223 79.69 -98.59 -45.34
N GLU A 224 79.41 -99.00 -44.10
CA GLU A 224 80.20 -100.03 -43.42
C GLU A 224 80.09 -101.39 -44.11
N ALA A 225 78.88 -101.78 -44.54
CA ALA A 225 78.65 -103.00 -45.30
C ALA A 225 79.37 -102.97 -46.67
N LEU A 226 79.33 -101.84 -47.38
CA LEU A 226 80.11 -101.61 -48.60
C LEU A 226 81.61 -101.74 -48.33
N GLY A 227 82.14 -101.08 -47.30
CA GLY A 227 83.55 -101.20 -46.93
C GLY A 227 83.96 -102.64 -46.59
N LYS A 228 83.08 -103.43 -45.96
CA LYS A 228 83.29 -104.87 -45.73
C LYS A 228 83.26 -105.67 -47.04
N ALA A 229 82.31 -105.38 -47.93
CA ALA A 229 82.20 -106.01 -49.24
C ALA A 229 83.42 -105.70 -50.13
N GLU A 230 83.86 -104.44 -50.18
CA GLU A 230 85.08 -104.00 -50.88
C GLU A 230 86.33 -104.71 -50.36
N LYS A 231 86.50 -104.80 -49.03
CA LYS A 231 87.61 -105.58 -48.44
C LYS A 231 87.53 -107.05 -48.83
N ARG A 232 86.34 -107.63 -48.90
CA ARG A 232 86.12 -109.03 -49.30
C ARG A 232 86.36 -109.25 -50.79
N ILE A 233 85.99 -108.32 -51.65
CA ILE A 233 86.33 -108.32 -53.08
C ILE A 233 87.84 -108.23 -53.24
N LYS A 234 88.52 -107.27 -52.59
CA LYS A 234 89.99 -107.19 -52.61
C LYS A 234 90.67 -108.47 -52.12
N PHE A 235 90.14 -109.09 -51.06
CA PHE A 235 90.66 -110.37 -50.56
C PHE A 235 90.47 -111.51 -51.57
N LEU A 236 89.32 -111.55 -52.27
CA LEU A 236 89.03 -112.52 -53.32
C LEU A 236 89.85 -112.27 -54.59
N GLU A 237 90.11 -111.02 -54.97
CA GLU A 237 90.99 -110.63 -56.08
C GLU A 237 92.45 -111.01 -55.79
N ILE A 238 92.91 -110.87 -54.55
CA ILE A 238 94.23 -111.36 -54.10
C ILE A 238 94.26 -112.89 -54.11
N ALA A 239 93.17 -113.56 -53.72
CA ALA A 239 93.06 -115.02 -53.74
C ALA A 239 92.93 -115.62 -55.16
N SER A 240 92.42 -114.85 -56.14
CA SER A 240 92.28 -115.27 -57.54
C SER A 240 93.48 -114.88 -58.42
N SER A 241 94.31 -113.91 -58.01
CA SER A 241 95.57 -113.54 -58.69
C SER A 241 96.76 -114.43 -58.29
N GLY A 242 96.53 -115.42 -57.41
CA GLY A 242 97.52 -116.36 -56.89
C GLY A 242 97.45 -117.78 -57.46
N LYS A 243 96.72 -118.00 -58.57
CA LYS A 243 96.73 -119.26 -59.33
C LYS A 243 96.63 -119.00 -60.83
#